data_AF-A0A662UFX5-F1
#
_entry.id   AF-A0A662UFX5-F1
#
_cell.length_a   1.000
_cell.length_b   1.000
_cell.length_c   1.000
_cell.angle_alpha   90.00
_cell.angle_beta   90.00
_cell.angle_gamma   90.00
#
_symmetry.space_group_name_H-M   'P 1'
#
loop_
_entity.id
_entity.type
_entity.pdbx_description
1 polymer ?
#
loop_
_entity_poly.entity_id
_entity_poly.type
_entity_poly.pdbx_seq_one_letter_code
_entity_poly.pdbx_strand_id
1 'polypeptide(L)'
;SDGNLALHVKNTGSATATIKKVEIVGTDRTLSGTWTLSAGAEGYLSGTNAVSTSEANITLSGSDTITAGATYQVKVYTDAGNVYSAVIRAE
;
A
#
# COMPACT_ATOMS: atom_id res chain seq x y z
N SER A 1 1.39 17.24 -8.25
CA SER A 1 2.56 16.40 -7.97
C SER A 1 2.08 14.98 -7.77
N ASP A 2 2.73 14.02 -8.40
CA ASP A 2 2.43 12.61 -8.16
C ASP A 2 2.99 12.22 -6.79
N GLY A 3 2.12 11.80 -5.88
CA GLY A 3 2.52 11.31 -4.57
C GLY A 3 3.01 9.87 -4.69
N ASN A 4 4.23 9.62 -4.21
CA ASN A 4 4.73 8.27 -4.02
C ASN A 4 4.41 7.79 -2.61
N LEU A 5 4.04 6.51 -2.50
CA LEU A 5 3.80 5.84 -1.24
C LEU A 5 4.85 4.74 -1.04
N ALA A 6 5.62 4.82 0.04
CA ALA A 6 6.42 3.70 0.52
C ALA A 6 5.64 2.94 1.60
N LEU A 7 5.40 1.65 1.39
CA LEU A 7 4.67 0.83 2.36
C LEU A 7 5.41 -0.47 2.64
N HIS A 8 5.88 -0.62 3.88
CA HIS A 8 6.43 -1.87 4.42
C HIS A 8 5.29 -2.70 5.03
N VAL A 9 5.13 -3.94 4.57
CA VAL A 9 4.07 -4.86 5.02
C VAL A 9 4.68 -6.13 5.57
N LYS A 10 3.99 -6.74 6.54
CA LYS A 10 4.33 -8.05 7.12
C LYS A 10 3.11 -8.94 7.15
N ASN A 11 3.23 -10.16 6.64
CA ASN A 11 2.20 -11.18 6.77
C ASN A 11 2.41 -11.96 8.07
N THR A 12 1.61 -11.64 9.08
CA THR A 12 1.64 -12.33 10.38
C THR A 12 0.74 -13.58 10.43
N GLY A 13 0.06 -13.91 9.33
CA GLY A 13 -0.76 -15.11 9.20
C GLY A 13 0.05 -16.36 8.85
N SER A 14 -0.64 -17.51 8.88
CA SER A 14 -0.07 -18.82 8.57
C SER A 14 -0.16 -19.23 7.08
N ALA A 15 -0.81 -18.42 6.25
CA ALA A 15 -0.98 -18.66 4.82
C ALA A 15 -0.51 -17.46 3.99
N THR A 16 -0.24 -17.67 2.71
CA THR A 16 0.09 -16.58 1.77
C THR A 16 -1.07 -15.59 1.68
N ALA A 17 -0.78 -14.31 1.88
CA ALA A 17 -1.73 -13.22 1.71
C ALA A 17 -1.59 -12.62 0.30
N THR A 18 -2.73 -12.26 -0.29
CA THR A 18 -2.76 -11.53 -1.57
C THR A 18 -3.37 -10.16 -1.34
N ILE A 19 -2.61 -9.10 -1.59
CA ILE A 19 -3.08 -7.71 -1.57
C ILE A 19 -3.60 -7.36 -2.97
N LYS A 20 -4.75 -6.70 -3.05
CA LYS A 20 -5.43 -6.35 -4.32
C LYS A 20 -5.55 -4.85 -4.55
N LYS A 21 -5.61 -4.06 -3.48
CA LYS A 21 -5.82 -2.62 -3.57
C LYS A 21 -5.11 -1.91 -2.42
N VAL A 22 -4.56 -0.74 -2.73
CA VAL A 22 -4.13 0.27 -1.76
C VAL A 22 -4.87 1.57 -2.08
N GLU A 23 -5.38 2.26 -1.06
CA GLU A 23 -5.99 3.59 -1.24
C GLU A 23 -5.55 4.57 -0.15
N ILE A 24 -5.50 5.85 -0.52
CA ILE A 24 -5.45 6.96 0.44
C ILE A 24 -6.88 7.44 0.66
N VAL A 25 -7.38 7.28 1.89
CA VAL A 25 -8.75 7.64 2.26
C VAL A 25 -8.96 9.15 2.17
N GLY A 26 -10.11 9.55 1.64
CA GLY A 26 -10.45 10.95 1.43
C GLY A 26 -9.78 11.57 0.20
N THR A 27 -9.19 10.75 -0.67
CA THR A 27 -8.69 11.13 -1.98
C THR A 27 -9.15 10.15 -3.04
N ASP A 28 -9.05 10.51 -4.31
CA ASP A 28 -9.20 9.59 -5.44
C ASP A 28 -7.95 8.71 -5.70
N ARG A 29 -6.92 8.83 -4.85
CA ARG A 29 -5.64 8.13 -5.06
C ARG A 29 -5.73 6.67 -4.66
N THR A 30 -5.64 5.80 -5.66
CA THR A 30 -5.69 4.35 -5.50
C THR A 30 -4.63 3.66 -6.34
N LEU A 31 -4.26 2.46 -5.93
CA LEU A 31 -3.49 1.53 -6.73
C LEU A 31 -4.16 0.17 -6.65
N SER A 32 -4.39 -0.43 -7.81
CA SER A 32 -4.91 -1.79 -7.93
C SER A 32 -3.85 -2.69 -8.53
N GLY A 33 -3.77 -3.92 -8.06
CA GLY A 33 -2.75 -4.87 -8.49
C GLY A 33 -2.88 -6.19 -7.78
N THR A 34 -1.82 -7.00 -7.78
CA THR A 34 -1.80 -8.27 -7.07
C THR A 34 -0.41 -8.46 -6.49
N TRP A 35 -0.29 -8.35 -5.17
CA TRP A 35 0.97 -8.58 -4.45
C TRP A 35 0.79 -9.77 -3.53
N THR A 36 1.61 -10.80 -3.70
CA THR A 36 1.59 -11.97 -2.84
C THR A 36 2.69 -11.88 -1.78
N LEU A 37 2.34 -12.16 -0.53
CA LEU A 37 3.28 -12.20 0.58
C LEU A 37 3.13 -13.52 1.32
N SER A 38 4.18 -14.35 1.28
CA SER A 38 4.22 -15.63 1.98
C SER A 38 3.99 -15.47 3.49
N ALA A 39 3.53 -16.54 4.14
CA ALA A 39 3.36 -16.57 5.59
C ALA A 39 4.66 -16.19 6.31
N GLY A 40 4.58 -15.30 7.29
CA GLY A 40 5.73 -14.81 8.08
C GLY A 40 6.66 -13.83 7.37
N ALA A 41 6.51 -13.61 6.05
CA ALA A 41 7.38 -12.73 5.29
C ALA A 41 7.03 -11.24 5.50
N GLU A 42 8.01 -10.38 5.27
CA GLU A 42 7.88 -8.93 5.25
C GLU A 42 8.58 -8.33 4.03
N GLY A 43 8.16 -7.14 3.63
CA GLY A 43 8.76 -6.43 2.49
C GLY A 43 7.92 -5.25 2.02
N TYR A 44 8.45 -4.52 1.04
CA TYR A 44 7.84 -3.30 0.52
C TYR A 44 6.96 -3.62 -0.68
N LEU A 45 5.81 -2.96 -0.78
CA LEU A 45 5.03 -3.02 -2.01
C LEU A 45 5.78 -2.28 -3.14
N SER A 46 5.93 -2.94 -4.29
CA SER A 46 6.50 -2.35 -5.50
C SER A 46 5.41 -2.01 -6.52
N GLY A 47 5.61 -0.97 -7.33
CA GLY A 47 4.71 -0.60 -8.43
C GLY A 47 4.58 -1.68 -9.51
N THR A 48 5.40 -2.73 -9.44
CA THR A 48 5.42 -3.87 -10.37
C THR A 48 4.54 -5.05 -9.93
N ASN A 49 3.56 -4.84 -9.03
CA ASN A 49 2.71 -5.92 -8.50
C ASN A 49 3.52 -7.04 -7.83
N ALA A 50 4.58 -6.68 -7.09
CA ALA A 50 5.43 -7.62 -6.38
C ALA A 50 5.86 -7.06 -5.02
N VAL A 51 6.18 -7.93 -4.07
CA VAL A 51 6.81 -7.51 -2.81
C VAL A 51 8.33 -7.53 -2.98
N SER A 52 8.95 -6.39 -2.68
CA SER A 52 10.39 -6.17 -2.72
C SER A 52 11.01 -6.36 -1.33
N THR A 53 12.23 -6.90 -1.27
CA THR A 53 13.04 -6.93 -0.04
C THR A 53 13.73 -5.60 0.26
N SER A 54 13.75 -4.68 -0.71
CA SER A 54 14.29 -3.32 -0.59
C SER A 54 13.17 -2.29 -0.64
N GLU A 55 13.39 -1.11 -0.07
CA GLU A 55 12.42 -0.01 -0.11
C GLU A 55 11.96 0.28 -1.54
N ALA A 56 10.64 0.34 -1.72
CA ALA A 56 10.00 0.56 -3.00
C ALA A 56 8.88 1.57 -2.84
N ASN A 57 8.79 2.45 -3.83
CA ASN A 57 7.74 3.45 -3.94
C ASN A 57 6.69 2.97 -4.94
N ILE A 58 5.42 3.14 -4.58
CA ILE A 58 4.29 2.94 -5.49
C ILE A 58 3.67 4.29 -5.82
N THR A 59 3.49 4.56 -7.11
CA THR A 59 2.74 5.73 -7.57
C THR A 59 1.25 5.40 -7.56
N LEU A 60 0.48 6.17 -6.79
CA LEU A 60 -0.98 6.02 -6.74
C LEU A 60 -1.60 6.87 -7.85
N SER A 61 -2.44 6.23 -8.68
CA SER A 61 -3.26 6.93 -9.68
C SER A 61 -4.34 7.74 -9.01
N GLY A 62 -4.50 9.00 -9.41
CA GLY A 62 -5.50 9.93 -8.89
C GLY A 62 -5.12 11.38 -9.24
N SER A 63 -6.11 12.26 -9.20
CA SER A 63 -5.99 13.68 -9.53
C SER A 63 -5.88 14.59 -8.30
N ASP A 64 -6.31 14.11 -7.13
CA ASP A 64 -6.30 14.89 -5.89
C ASP A 64 -4.87 15.20 -5.45
N THR A 65 -4.60 16.45 -5.10
CA THR A 65 -3.27 16.85 -4.63
C THR A 65 -3.03 16.38 -3.20
N ILE A 66 -1.90 15.71 -2.98
CA ILE A 66 -1.42 15.39 -1.63
C ILE A 66 -0.80 16.65 -1.03
N THR A 67 -1.28 17.06 0.15
CA THR A 67 -0.81 18.25 0.86
C THR A 67 0.35 17.88 1.77
N ALA A 68 1.52 18.46 1.50
CA ALA A 68 2.71 18.29 2.35
C ALA A 68 2.39 18.68 3.80
N GLY A 69 2.89 17.87 4.74
CA GLY A 69 2.66 18.00 6.17
C GLY A 69 1.32 17.44 6.67
N ALA A 70 0.36 17.13 5.80
CA ALA A 70 -0.93 16.56 6.19
C ALA A 70 -0.82 15.05 6.51
N THR A 71 -1.74 14.58 7.34
CA THR A 71 -1.83 13.19 7.76
C THR A 71 -2.96 12.48 7.01
N TYR A 72 -2.67 11.29 6.50
CA TYR A 72 -3.60 10.49 5.70
C TYR A 72 -3.76 9.08 6.25
N GLN A 73 -4.98 8.53 6.16
CA GLN A 73 -5.21 7.10 6.38
C GLN A 73 -4.98 6.36 5.06
N VAL A 74 -4.14 5.33 5.09
CA VAL A 74 -3.93 4.38 4.00
C VAL A 74 -4.67 3.10 4.35
N LYS A 75 -5.42 2.54 3.40
CA LYS A 75 -6.02 1.20 3.53
C LYS A 75 -5.43 0.23 2.53
N VAL A 76 -5.16 -0.98 3.00
CA VAL A 76 -4.64 -2.11 2.24
C VAL A 76 -5.68 -3.22 2.26
N TYR A 77 -6.18 -3.60 1.08
CA TYR A 77 -7.22 -4.59 0.90
C TYR A 77 -6.62 -5.90 0.43
N THR A 78 -6.98 -7.00 1.09
CA THR A 78 -6.60 -8.34 0.67
C THR A 78 -7.72 -9.05 -0.06
N ASP A 79 -7.35 -10.05 -0.85
CA ASP A 79 -8.27 -10.94 -1.56
C ASP A 79 -9.19 -11.71 -0.61
N ALA A 80 -8.72 -11.97 0.62
CA ALA A 80 -9.51 -12.61 1.68
C ALA A 80 -10.55 -11.67 2.33
N GLY A 81 -10.69 -10.43 1.85
CA GLY A 81 -11.64 -9.43 2.37
C GLY A 81 -11.17 -8.68 3.61
N ASN A 82 -9.93 -8.88 4.07
CA ASN A 82 -9.38 -8.13 5.19
C ASN A 82 -8.93 -6.74 4.74
N VAL A 83 -9.10 -5.75 5.63
CA VAL A 83 -8.65 -4.37 5.43
C VAL A 83 -7.71 -3.98 6.57
N TYR A 84 -6.47 -3.65 6.22
CA TYR A 84 -5.47 -3.14 7.16
C TYR A 84 -5.30 -1.64 6.95
N SER A 85 -5.16 -0.89 8.04
CA SER A 85 -5.04 0.57 7.98
C SER A 85 -3.71 1.03 8.58
N ALA A 86 -3.11 2.05 7.97
CA ALA A 86 -1.97 2.78 8.49
C ALA A 86 -2.23 4.28 8.41
N VAL A 87 -1.52 5.06 9.21
CA VAL A 87 -1.54 6.51 9.17
C VAL A 87 -0.17 7.00 8.73
N ILE A 88 -0.12 7.79 7.68
CA ILE A 88 1.11 8.37 7.12
C ILE A 88 1.05 9.89 7.16
N ARG A 89 2.21 10.52 7.16
CA ARG A 89 2.34 11.96 6.93
C ARG A 89 2.95 12.18 5.57
N ALA A 90 2.36 13.07 4.77
CA ALA A 90 2.96 13.50 3.53
C ALA A 90 4.11 14.48 3.81
N GLU A 91 5.19 14.38 3.06
CA GLU A 91 6.35 15.30 3.12
C GLU A 91 6.40 16.19 1.88
#